data_AF-A0A1W9WG98-F1
#
_entry.id   AF-A0A1W9WG98-F1
#
_cell.length_a   1.000
_cell.length_b   1.000
_cell.length_c   1.000
_cell.angle_alpha   90.00
_cell.angle_beta   90.00
_cell.angle_gamma   90.00
#
_symmetry.space_group_name_H-M   'P 1'
#
loop_
_entity.id
_entity.type
_entity.pdbx_description
1 polymer ?
#
loop_
_entity_poly.entity_id
_entity_poly.type
_entity_poly.pdbx_seq_one_letter_code
_entity_poly.pdbx_strand_id
1 'polypeptide(L)' 'PPRPTSNWLEGEIIADVVYLESPSNLPVGDYPIEVGLYNAADVNFSRLTVVEQNTDYVIVAYVVKLP' A
#
# COMPACT_ATOMS: atom_id res chain seq x y z
N PRO A 1 -9.53 2.70 16.08
CA PRO A 1 -8.99 1.32 16.18
C PRO A 1 -8.98 0.64 14.81
N PRO A 2 -7.96 -0.19 14.50
CA PRO A 2 -7.90 -0.92 13.24
C PRO A 2 -9.14 -1.81 13.08
N ARG A 3 -9.70 -1.85 11.87
CA ARG A 3 -10.89 -2.65 11.52
C ARG A 3 -10.47 -3.78 10.57
N PRO A 4 -10.52 -5.05 11.00
CA PRO A 4 -10.24 -6.17 10.11
C PRO A 4 -11.10 -6.10 8.85
N THR A 5 -10.49 -6.36 7.69
CA THR A 5 -11.18 -6.32 6.38
C THR A 5 -12.32 -7.32 6.28
N SER A 6 -12.34 -8.35 7.13
CA SER A 6 -13.44 -9.33 7.25
C SER A 6 -14.78 -8.73 7.65
N ASN A 7 -14.78 -7.54 8.25
CA ASN A 7 -15.99 -6.88 8.76
C ASN A 7 -16.45 -5.73 7.86
N TRP A 8 -15.80 -5.53 6.72
CA TRP A 8 -16.13 -4.45 5.81
C TRP A 8 -17.39 -4.78 5.02
N LEU A 9 -18.21 -3.77 4.78
CA LEU A 9 -19.34 -3.88 3.84
C LEU A 9 -18.86 -3.63 2.41
N GLU A 10 -19.56 -4.21 1.44
CA GLU A 10 -19.31 -3.92 0.03
C GLU A 10 -19.48 -2.42 -0.24
N GLY A 11 -18.48 -1.81 -0.88
CA GLY A 11 -18.43 -0.36 -1.15
C GLY A 11 -18.11 0.51 0.07
N GLU A 12 -17.84 -0.05 1.25
CA GLU A 12 -17.43 0.73 2.42
C GLU A 12 -16.06 1.38 2.19
N ILE A 13 -15.97 2.67 2.52
CA ILE A 13 -14.72 3.43 2.47
C ILE A 13 -14.30 3.75 3.91
N ILE A 14 -13.18 3.20 4.33
CA ILE A 14 -12.54 3.50 5.61
C ILE A 14 -11.29 4.34 5.33
N ALA A 15 -11.27 5.57 5.84
CA ALA A 15 -10.09 6.43 5.75
C ALA A 15 -9.02 5.97 6.74
N ASP A 16 -7.81 5.74 6.23
CA ASP A 16 -6.62 5.45 7.02
C ASP A 16 -5.46 6.33 6.54
N VAL A 17 -4.64 6.81 7.47
CA VAL A 17 -3.54 7.74 7.18
C VAL A 17 -2.22 7.07 7.56
N VAL A 18 -1.39 6.84 6.55
CA VAL A 18 -0.04 6.31 6.71
C VAL A 18 0.96 7.41 6.38
N TYR A 19 1.86 7.69 7.30
CA TYR A 19 2.98 8.63 7.08
C TYR A 19 4.20 7.85 6.58
N LEU A 20 4.74 8.27 5.44
CA LEU A 20 5.99 7.75 4.91
C LEU A 20 7.10 8.76 5.19
N GLU A 21 8.11 8.36 5.94
CA GLU A 21 9.28 9.21 6.19
C GLU A 21 10.20 9.18 4.98
N SER A 22 10.52 10.35 4.44
CA SER A 22 11.55 10.47 3.40
C SER A 22 12.94 10.44 4.03
N PRO A 23 13.86 9.57 3.59
CA PRO A 23 15.27 9.68 3.96
C PRO A 23 15.84 11.05 3.57
N SER A 24 16.69 11.62 4.41
CA SER A 24 17.33 12.93 4.14
C SER A 24 18.22 12.88 2.90
N ASN A 25 18.84 11.73 2.65
CA ASN A 25 19.68 11.44 1.49
C ASN A 25 18.92 10.85 0.30
N LEU A 26 17.59 10.86 0.29
CA LEU A 26 16.81 10.38 -0.85
C LEU A 26 17.16 11.22 -2.11
N PRO A 27 17.56 10.61 -3.24
CA PRO A 27 17.84 11.35 -4.46
C PRO A 27 16.63 12.15 -4.98
N VAL A 28 16.90 13.17 -5.79
CA VAL A 28 15.87 13.86 -6.58
C VAL A 28 15.32 12.90 -7.63
N GLY A 29 14.00 12.89 -7.82
CA GLY A 29 13.36 12.03 -8.82
C GLY A 29 11.91 11.70 -8.52
N ASP A 30 11.34 10.87 -9.40
CA ASP A 30 9.96 10.38 -9.29
C ASP A 30 9.95 9.03 -8.58
N TYR A 31 9.13 8.92 -7.53
CA TYR A 31 9.00 7.74 -6.71
C TYR A 31 7.58 7.18 -6.82
N PRO A 32 7.37 5.99 -7.39
CA PRO A 32 6.07 5.32 -7.32
C PRO A 32 5.78 4.92 -5.87
N ILE A 33 4.55 5.14 -5.44
CA ILE A 33 4.04 4.62 -4.18
C ILE A 33 3.28 3.35 -4.47
N GLU A 34 3.86 2.23 -4.06
CA GLU A 34 3.28 0.90 -4.19
C GLU A 34 2.52 0.54 -2.92
N VAL A 35 1.32 -0.01 -3.09
CA VAL A 35 0.53 -0.61 -2.00
C VAL A 35 0.22 -2.04 -2.40
N GLY A 36 0.34 -2.96 -1.45
CA GLY A 36 -0.20 -4.30 -1.64
C GLY A 36 -0.71 -4.87 -0.34
N LEU A 37 -1.59 -5.85 -0.50
CA LEU A 37 -2.24 -6.53 0.61
C LEU A 37 -1.55 -7.86 0.88
N TYR A 38 -1.66 -8.31 2.11
CA TYR A 38 -1.14 -9.58 2.55
C TYR A 38 -2.23 -10.36 3.30
N ASN A 39 -2.06 -11.68 3.35
CA ASN A 39 -2.92 -12.52 4.17
C ASN A 39 -2.51 -12.42 5.64
N ALA A 40 -3.26 -11.67 6.45
CA ALA A 40 -2.99 -11.49 7.87
C ALA A 40 -3.17 -12.77 8.71
N ALA A 41 -3.83 -13.81 8.17
CA ALA A 41 -3.97 -15.12 8.84
C ALA A 41 -2.79 -16.06 8.56
N ASP A 42 -1.91 -15.72 7.60
CA ASP A 42 -0.67 -16.46 7.34
C ASP A 42 0.43 -15.94 8.29
N VAL A 43 1.14 -16.87 8.93
CA VAL A 43 2.28 -16.57 9.81
C VAL A 43 3.41 -15.81 9.09
N ASN A 44 3.53 -15.99 7.77
CA ASN A 44 4.54 -15.32 6.96
C ASN A 44 4.04 -14.02 6.35
N PHE A 45 2.78 -13.66 6.56
CA PHE A 45 2.15 -12.49 5.94
C PHE A 45 2.35 -12.45 4.42
N SER A 46 2.11 -13.59 3.75
CA SER A 46 2.31 -13.69 2.30
C SER A 46 1.48 -12.66 1.55
N ARG A 47 2.09 -12.02 0.55
CA ARG A 47 1.46 -11.02 -0.32
C ARG A 47 0.40 -11.66 -1.23
N LEU A 48 -0.68 -10.91 -1.47
CA LEU A 48 -1.78 -11.34 -2.33
C LEU A 48 -1.54 -10.86 -3.76
N THR A 49 -1.76 -11.73 -4.73
CA THR A 49 -1.75 -11.37 -6.15
C THR A 49 -2.96 -10.51 -6.50
N VAL A 50 -2.74 -9.48 -7.32
CA VAL A 50 -3.82 -8.66 -7.87
C VAL A 50 -4.63 -9.48 -8.88
N VAL A 51 -5.96 -9.49 -8.78
CA VAL A 51 -6.84 -10.39 -9.56
C VAL A 51 -6.63 -10.27 -11.09
N GLU A 52 -6.24 -9.09 -11.57
CA GLU A 52 -6.08 -8.78 -13.00
C GLU A 52 -4.63 -8.53 -13.43
N GLN A 53 -3.66 -8.60 -12.50
CA GLN A 53 -2.24 -8.30 -12.78
C GLN A 53 -1.36 -9.41 -12.22
N ASN A 54 -0.27 -9.75 -12.92
CA ASN A 54 0.71 -10.71 -12.39
C ASN A 54 1.70 -10.04 -11.42
N THR A 55 1.18 -9.15 -10.56
CA THR A 55 1.89 -8.43 -9.51
C THR A 55 1.19 -8.68 -8.17
N ASP A 56 1.86 -8.37 -7.08
CA ASP A 56 1.31 -8.44 -5.72
C ASP A 56 1.15 -7.05 -5.08
N TYR A 57 1.17 -6.00 -5.93
CA TYR A 57 1.03 -4.60 -5.58
C TYR A 57 0.31 -3.82 -6.68
N VAL A 58 -0.18 -2.64 -6.31
CA VAL A 58 -0.68 -1.60 -7.21
C VAL A 58 0.06 -0.30 -6.94
N ILE A 59 0.27 0.52 -7.97
CA ILE A 59 0.80 1.89 -7.81
C ILE A 59 -0.38 2.83 -7.59
N VAL A 60 -0.37 3.57 -6.48
CA VAL A 60 -1.46 4.49 -6.12
C VAL A 60 -1.13 5.95 -6.38
N ALA A 61 0.16 6.30 -6.47
CA ALA A 61 0.63 7.65 -6.75
C ALA A 61 2.08 7.64 -7.25
N TYR A 62 2.49 8.75 -7.86
CA TYR A 62 3.90 9.10 -8.07
C TYR A 62 4.19 10.38 -7.27
N VAL A 63 5.27 10.37 -6.49
CA VAL A 63 5.71 11.52 -5.69
C VAL A 63 7.02 12.03 -6.26
N VAL A 64 7.07 13.33 -6.54
CA VAL A 64 8.26 13.99 -7.08
C VAL A 64 9.06 14.61 -5.94
N LYS A 65 10.31 14.18 -5.75
CA LYS A 65 11.28 14.91 -4.94
C LYS A 65 12.00 15.91 -5.83
N LEU A 66 11.78 17.20 -5.57
CA LEU A 66 12.48 18.30 -6.22
C LEU A 66 13.81 18.62 -5.49
N PRO A 67 14.75 19.31 -6.16
CA PRO A 67 16.01 19.76 -5.55
C PRO A 67 15.83 20.61 -4.29
#